data_AF-A0A959WAH4-F1
#
_entry.id   AF-A0A959WAH4-F1
#
_cell.length_a   1.000
_cell.length_b   1.000
_cell.length_c   1.000
_cell.angle_alpha   90.00
_cell.angle_beta   90.00
_cell.angle_gamma   90.00
#
_symmetry.space_group_name_H-M   'P 1'
#
loop_
_entity.id
_entity.type
_entity.pdbx_description
1 polymer ?
#
loop_
_entity_poly.entity_id
_entity_poly.type
_entity_poly.pdbx_seq_one_letter_code
_entity_poly.pdbx_strand_id
1 'polypeptide(L)'
;MTTTGGGGDASSSELIGVIVFLFIVVAIMFSIGLVVFLIVRKIIERNAQRKTTMTAYAQQRGLAYEGDGTLPTITPLLRRRGRASGKVSGRLPGGITGTLASYQYTVGSDDDRRTYYFTVVLAPLPEAGSTRFYCFRRVGGDLFDSIGDALTPLQTVELESELFSRSFRLMVKDEANMVAIRQLFSPSFIVFLSEEVPPTFWFEVEGGQILGVIKGENWEDAAALDGLCTTTAAVAERIRKDVSERHGLRRATTPAPPGPAGRAAPPPPPPPPGGEPPPPEPEAPPPPPPPSG
;
A
#
# COMPACT_ATOMS: atom_id res chain seq x y z
N MET A 1 -32.59 65.50 -53.46
CA MET A 1 -32.84 65.06 -52.07
C MET A 1 -34.14 64.29 -52.06
N THR A 2 -34.06 62.96 -52.04
CA THR A 2 -35.15 62.06 -51.64
C THR A 2 -34.47 60.74 -51.26
N THR A 3 -34.28 60.54 -49.97
CA THR A 3 -33.79 59.29 -49.38
C THR A 3 -34.94 58.30 -49.37
N THR A 4 -34.95 57.35 -50.31
CA THR A 4 -35.92 56.25 -50.36
C THR A 4 -35.43 55.11 -49.48
N GLY A 5 -36.09 54.93 -48.33
CA GLY A 5 -35.88 53.79 -47.44
C GLY A 5 -36.42 52.52 -48.07
N GLY A 6 -35.51 51.64 -48.51
CA GLY A 6 -35.84 50.25 -48.84
C GLY A 6 -35.99 49.47 -47.54
N GLY A 7 -37.23 49.30 -47.09
CA GLY A 7 -37.58 48.36 -46.03
C GLY A 7 -37.22 46.95 -46.50
N GLY A 8 -36.18 46.37 -45.90
CA GLY A 8 -35.78 45.00 -46.17
C GLY A 8 -36.82 44.05 -45.59
N ASP A 9 -37.69 43.54 -46.47
CA ASP A 9 -38.52 42.39 -46.18
C ASP A 9 -37.59 41.20 -45.93
N ALA A 10 -37.30 40.93 -44.65
CA ALA A 10 -36.65 39.70 -44.25
C ALA A 10 -37.48 38.53 -44.80
N SER A 11 -36.93 37.86 -45.82
CA SER A 11 -37.61 36.78 -46.54
C SER A 11 -38.07 35.71 -45.54
N SER A 12 -39.33 35.28 -45.61
CA SER A 12 -39.91 34.25 -44.71
C SER A 12 -39.09 32.95 -44.67
N SER A 13 -38.24 32.72 -45.67
CA SER A 13 -37.26 31.63 -45.69
C SER A 13 -36.18 31.74 -44.61
N GLU A 14 -35.75 32.94 -44.24
CA GLU A 14 -34.74 33.17 -43.20
C GLU A 14 -35.31 32.87 -41.80
N LEU A 15 -36.56 33.29 -41.54
CA LEU A 15 -37.24 33.02 -40.28
C LEU A 15 -37.44 31.52 -40.04
N ILE A 16 -37.85 30.77 -41.06
CA ILE A 16 -38.00 29.31 -40.98
C ILE A 16 -36.65 28.65 -40.67
N GLY A 17 -35.58 29.10 -41.32
CA GLY A 17 -34.22 28.59 -41.08
C GLY A 17 -33.78 28.77 -39.62
N VAL A 18 -34.00 29.96 -39.05
CA VAL A 18 -33.66 30.27 -37.64
C VAL A 18 -34.46 29.41 -36.66
N ILE A 19 -35.76 29.23 -36.91
CA ILE A 19 -36.63 28.41 -36.05
C ILE A 19 -36.18 26.94 -36.08
N VAL A 20 -35.93 26.38 -37.27
CA VAL A 20 -35.44 25.00 -37.42
C VAL A 20 -34.10 24.82 -36.72
N PHE A 21 -33.17 25.77 -36.88
CA PHE A 21 -31.87 25.74 -36.19
C PHE A 21 -32.04 25.74 -34.67
N LEU A 22 -32.92 26.59 -34.12
CA LEU A 22 -33.19 26.63 -32.68
C LEU A 22 -33.74 25.29 -32.16
N PHE A 23 -34.70 24.68 -32.87
CA PHE A 23 -35.24 23.37 -32.49
C PHE A 23 -34.16 22.28 -32.50
N ILE A 24 -33.25 22.30 -33.49
CA ILE A 24 -32.12 21.36 -33.54
C ILE A 24 -31.20 21.56 -32.33
N VAL A 25 -30.84 22.80 -32.00
CA VAL A 25 -30.00 23.10 -30.83
C VAL A 25 -30.65 22.62 -29.53
N VAL A 26 -31.94 22.89 -29.34
CA VAL A 26 -32.70 22.44 -28.16
C VAL A 26 -32.76 20.91 -28.09
N ALA A 27 -33.02 20.23 -29.22
CA ALA A 27 -33.05 18.77 -29.27
C ALA A 27 -31.69 18.14 -28.94
N ILE A 28 -30.59 18.74 -29.41
CA ILE A 28 -29.22 18.30 -29.07
C ILE A 28 -28.94 18.49 -27.58
N MET A 29 -29.27 19.66 -27.02
CA MET A 29 -29.09 19.92 -25.58
C MET A 29 -29.90 18.96 -24.71
N PHE A 30 -31.15 18.68 -25.09
CA PHE A 30 -31.97 17.69 -24.41
C PHE A 30 -31.38 16.28 -24.50
N SER A 31 -30.89 15.88 -25.67
CA SER A 31 -30.26 14.58 -25.89
C SER A 31 -28.99 14.41 -25.04
N ILE A 32 -28.13 15.44 -24.97
CA ILE A 32 -26.94 15.44 -24.10
C ILE A 32 -27.36 15.34 -22.63
N GLY A 33 -28.35 16.12 -22.21
CA GLY A 33 -28.89 16.08 -20.85
C GLY A 33 -29.40 14.68 -20.47
N LEU A 34 -30.13 14.03 -21.37
CA LEU A 34 -30.63 12.67 -21.18
C LEU A 34 -29.49 11.66 -21.05
N VAL A 35 -28.46 11.74 -21.90
CA VAL A 35 -27.29 10.85 -21.84
C VAL A 35 -26.55 11.01 -20.51
N VAL A 36 -26.29 12.24 -20.07
CA VAL A 36 -25.64 12.51 -18.78
C VAL A 36 -26.49 11.96 -17.63
N PHE A 37 -27.80 12.18 -17.66
CA PHE A 37 -28.73 11.66 -16.66
C PHE A 37 -28.68 10.12 -16.56
N LEU A 38 -28.69 9.41 -17.70
CA LEU A 38 -28.60 7.95 -17.72
C LEU A 38 -27.27 7.43 -17.18
N ILE A 39 -26.15 8.11 -17.48
CA ILE A 39 -24.83 7.75 -16.95
C ILE A 39 -24.80 7.91 -15.43
N VAL A 40 -25.26 9.06 -14.91
CA VAL A 40 -25.29 9.34 -13.48
C VAL A 40 -26.19 8.33 -12.75
N ARG A 41 -27.37 8.06 -13.31
CA ARG A 41 -28.30 7.05 -12.76
C ARG A 41 -27.64 5.68 -12.67
N LYS A 42 -26.98 5.22 -13.73
CA LYS A 42 -26.27 3.93 -13.74
C LYS A 42 -25.15 3.86 -12.69
N ILE A 43 -24.43 4.96 -12.46
CA ILE A 43 -23.40 5.04 -11.41
C ILE A 43 -24.02 4.95 -10.02
N ILE A 44 -25.14 5.64 -9.78
CA ILE A 44 -25.85 5.60 -8.50
C ILE A 44 -26.38 4.20 -8.21
N GLU A 45 -27.04 3.57 -9.20
CA GLU A 45 -27.55 2.20 -9.09
C GLU A 45 -26.42 1.21 -8.78
N ARG A 46 -25.30 1.28 -9.51
CA ARG A 46 -24.12 0.42 -9.27
C ARG A 46 -23.55 0.62 -7.86
N ASN A 47 -23.44 1.86 -7.39
CA ASN A 47 -22.94 2.14 -6.04
C ASN A 47 -23.87 1.61 -4.95
N ALA A 48 -25.18 1.73 -5.15
CA ALA A 48 -26.18 1.19 -4.23
C ALA A 48 -26.14 -0.34 -4.19
N GLN A 49 -26.05 -0.99 -5.35
CA GLN A 49 -25.94 -2.44 -5.45
C GLN A 49 -24.67 -2.93 -4.75
N ARG A 50 -23.51 -2.31 -5.02
CA ARG A 50 -22.25 -2.65 -4.32
C ARG A 50 -22.36 -2.50 -2.81
N LYS A 51 -22.98 -1.41 -2.32
CA LYS A 51 -23.19 -1.23 -0.88
C LYS A 51 -23.99 -2.40 -0.31
N THR A 52 -25.11 -2.76 -0.94
CA THR A 52 -25.96 -3.88 -0.51
C THR A 52 -25.19 -5.21 -0.53
N THR A 53 -24.51 -5.53 -1.64
CA THR A 53 -23.75 -6.78 -1.79
C THR A 53 -22.62 -6.88 -0.77
N MET A 54 -21.81 -5.82 -0.59
CA MET A 54 -20.70 -5.84 0.35
C MET A 54 -21.16 -5.81 1.81
N THR A 55 -22.31 -5.20 2.11
CA THR A 55 -22.91 -5.28 3.46
C THR A 55 -23.36 -6.71 3.76
N ALA A 56 -24.02 -7.37 2.80
CA ALA A 56 -24.44 -8.77 2.93
C ALA A 56 -23.23 -9.71 3.05
N TYR A 57 -22.19 -9.50 2.23
CA TYR A 57 -20.94 -10.25 2.30
C TYR A 57 -20.28 -10.13 3.68
N ALA A 58 -20.23 -8.89 4.23
CA ALA A 58 -19.68 -8.64 5.55
C ALA A 58 -20.48 -9.34 6.65
N GLN A 59 -21.80 -9.20 6.62
CA GLN A 59 -22.69 -9.83 7.60
C GLN A 59 -22.56 -11.35 7.61
N GLN A 60 -22.52 -11.99 6.43
CA GLN A 60 -22.39 -13.44 6.30
C GLN A 60 -21.08 -13.99 6.89
N ARG A 61 -20.02 -13.18 6.91
CA ARG A 61 -18.68 -13.56 7.36
C ARG A 61 -18.29 -12.98 8.73
N GLY A 62 -19.20 -12.28 9.39
CA GLY A 62 -18.91 -11.60 10.66
C GLY A 62 -17.85 -10.50 10.53
N LEU A 63 -17.80 -9.83 9.38
CA LEU A 63 -16.90 -8.71 9.10
C LEU A 63 -17.61 -7.38 9.34
N ALA A 64 -16.84 -6.31 9.54
CA ALA A 64 -17.35 -4.95 9.62
C ALA A 64 -17.37 -4.31 8.23
N TYR A 65 -18.53 -3.79 7.79
CA TYR A 65 -18.62 -2.96 6.59
C TYR A 65 -18.27 -1.51 6.93
N GLU A 66 -17.27 -0.94 6.27
CA GLU A 66 -16.75 0.41 6.53
C GLU A 66 -17.16 1.45 5.47
N GLY A 67 -17.82 1.02 4.38
CA GLY A 67 -18.22 1.92 3.30
C GLY A 67 -17.09 2.26 2.33
N ASP A 68 -17.14 3.46 1.77
CA ASP A 68 -16.12 3.97 0.84
C ASP A 68 -15.05 4.79 1.58
N GLY A 69 -13.84 4.88 1.04
CA GLY A 69 -12.77 5.68 1.62
C GLY A 69 -11.45 5.54 0.88
N THR A 70 -10.35 5.64 1.64
CA THR A 70 -8.99 5.47 1.15
C THR A 70 -8.31 4.30 1.86
N LEU A 71 -7.32 3.71 1.21
CA LEU A 71 -6.38 2.78 1.82
C LEU A 71 -5.05 3.49 2.13
N PRO A 72 -4.29 3.01 3.13
CA PRO A 72 -2.93 3.49 3.37
C PRO A 72 -2.06 3.42 2.10
N THR A 73 -1.38 4.50 1.76
CA THR A 73 -0.57 4.61 0.53
C THR A 73 0.82 3.98 0.68
N ILE A 74 0.88 2.76 1.22
CA ILE A 74 2.14 2.12 1.64
C ILE A 74 2.82 1.42 0.47
N THR A 75 2.07 0.67 -0.34
CA THR A 75 2.59 -0.15 -1.43
C THR A 75 2.55 0.59 -2.78
N PRO A 76 3.31 0.17 -3.81
CA PRO A 76 3.33 0.82 -5.12
C PRO A 76 1.94 1.05 -5.73
N LEU A 77 1.05 0.05 -5.68
CA LEU A 77 -0.32 0.20 -6.21
C LEU A 77 -1.11 1.28 -5.46
N LEU A 78 -1.00 1.32 -4.13
CA LEU A 78 -1.74 2.26 -3.29
C LEU A 78 -1.17 3.68 -3.32
N ARG A 79 0.10 3.86 -3.69
CA ARG A 79 0.71 5.18 -3.92
C ARG A 79 0.11 5.95 -5.09
N ARG A 80 -0.63 5.29 -5.98
CA ARG A 80 -1.41 5.96 -7.02
C ARG A 80 -2.60 6.76 -6.46
N ARG A 81 -2.84 6.72 -5.14
CA ARG A 81 -3.87 7.51 -4.42
C ARG A 81 -5.27 7.32 -4.99
N GLY A 82 -5.61 6.06 -5.28
CA GLY A 82 -6.92 5.68 -5.78
C GLY A 82 -8.03 5.76 -4.73
N ARG A 83 -9.25 5.47 -5.18
CA ARG A 83 -10.45 5.34 -4.35
C ARG A 83 -10.65 3.89 -3.94
N ALA A 84 -10.92 3.66 -2.66
CA ALA A 84 -11.40 2.37 -2.17
C ALA A 84 -12.90 2.43 -1.93
N SER A 85 -13.62 1.41 -2.39
CA SER A 85 -15.07 1.33 -2.26
C SER A 85 -15.51 -0.01 -1.71
N GLY A 86 -16.60 0.00 -0.95
CA GLY A 86 -17.18 -1.20 -0.34
C GLY A 86 -16.21 -1.92 0.61
N LYS A 87 -15.43 -1.18 1.39
CA LYS A 87 -14.45 -1.74 2.32
C LYS A 87 -15.12 -2.62 3.36
N VAL A 88 -14.52 -3.78 3.61
CA VAL A 88 -14.87 -4.66 4.72
C VAL A 88 -13.62 -5.05 5.49
N SER A 89 -13.69 -5.06 6.81
CA SER A 89 -12.55 -5.34 7.68
C SER A 89 -12.89 -6.35 8.77
N GLY A 90 -11.85 -6.98 9.33
CA GLY A 90 -11.98 -7.99 10.36
C GLY A 90 -11.10 -9.20 10.07
N ARG A 91 -11.49 -10.36 10.58
CA ARG A 91 -10.81 -11.64 10.30
C ARG A 91 -11.35 -12.21 8.98
N LEU A 92 -10.63 -11.96 7.90
CA LEU A 92 -11.01 -12.35 6.54
C LEU A 92 -10.96 -13.88 6.34
N PRO A 93 -11.63 -14.41 5.30
CA PRO A 93 -11.44 -15.80 4.87
C PRO A 93 -9.95 -16.15 4.73
N GLY A 94 -9.57 -17.35 5.14
CA GLY A 94 -8.15 -17.74 5.32
C GLY A 94 -7.54 -17.31 6.66
N GLY A 95 -8.27 -16.56 7.49
CA GLY A 95 -7.94 -16.30 8.89
C GLY A 95 -7.05 -15.09 9.15
N ILE A 96 -6.63 -14.36 8.10
CA ILE A 96 -5.84 -13.13 8.23
C ILE A 96 -6.73 -11.96 8.64
N THR A 97 -6.26 -11.14 9.59
CA THR A 97 -6.94 -9.88 9.91
C THR A 97 -6.54 -8.82 8.90
N GLY A 98 -7.50 -8.14 8.28
CA GLY A 98 -7.19 -7.15 7.24
C GLY A 98 -8.42 -6.40 6.74
N THR A 99 -8.24 -5.71 5.61
CA THR A 99 -9.27 -4.97 4.89
C THR A 99 -9.35 -5.47 3.45
N LEU A 100 -10.54 -5.89 3.03
CA LEU A 100 -10.88 -6.19 1.63
C LEU A 100 -11.60 -4.98 1.03
N ALA A 101 -11.26 -4.59 -0.19
CA ALA A 101 -11.92 -3.47 -0.87
C ALA A 101 -11.87 -3.61 -2.40
N SER A 102 -12.81 -2.95 -3.09
CA SER A 102 -12.62 -2.58 -4.50
C SER A 102 -11.74 -1.34 -4.56
N TYR A 103 -10.67 -1.36 -5.36
CA TYR A 103 -9.74 -0.24 -5.52
C TYR A 103 -9.67 0.20 -6.98
N GLN A 104 -9.75 1.52 -7.20
CA GLN A 104 -9.60 2.09 -8.53
C GLN A 104 -8.72 3.33 -8.51
N TYR A 105 -7.91 3.51 -9.55
CA TYR A 105 -7.17 4.74 -9.78
C TYR A 105 -7.18 5.09 -11.27
N THR A 106 -6.95 6.36 -11.55
CA THR A 106 -6.99 6.90 -12.91
C THR A 106 -5.64 7.51 -13.23
N VAL A 107 -5.11 7.22 -14.41
CA VAL A 107 -3.89 7.84 -14.97
C VAL A 107 -4.22 8.55 -16.27
N GLY A 108 -3.30 9.40 -16.72
CA GLY A 108 -3.45 10.21 -17.93
C GLY A 108 -4.08 11.58 -17.65
N SER A 109 -3.97 12.47 -18.63
CA SER A 109 -4.63 13.78 -18.67
C SER A 109 -5.61 13.80 -19.83
N ASP A 110 -6.69 14.56 -19.67
CA ASP A 110 -7.65 14.89 -20.73
C ASP A 110 -8.12 13.67 -21.55
N ASP A 111 -7.63 13.51 -22.78
CA ASP A 111 -8.10 12.54 -23.76
C ASP A 111 -7.52 11.11 -23.60
N ASP A 112 -6.43 10.91 -22.84
CA ASP A 112 -5.85 9.57 -22.59
C ASP A 112 -6.10 9.10 -21.15
N ARG A 113 -7.27 9.46 -20.60
CA ARG A 113 -7.61 9.11 -19.23
C ARG A 113 -8.02 7.64 -19.11
N ARG A 114 -7.21 6.83 -18.43
CA ARG A 114 -7.47 5.40 -18.19
C ARG A 114 -7.73 5.12 -16.73
N THR A 115 -8.86 4.47 -16.44
CA THR A 115 -9.20 4.03 -15.08
C THR A 115 -8.96 2.54 -14.94
N TYR A 116 -8.18 2.16 -13.93
CA TYR A 116 -7.89 0.78 -13.60
C TYR A 116 -8.68 0.36 -12.36
N TYR A 117 -9.13 -0.89 -12.37
CA TYR A 117 -9.97 -1.48 -11.33
C TYR A 117 -9.32 -2.75 -10.79
N PHE A 118 -9.39 -2.91 -9.48
CA PHE A 118 -8.80 -4.02 -8.74
C PHE A 118 -9.70 -4.41 -7.57
N THR A 119 -9.57 -5.66 -7.14
CA THR A 119 -10.00 -6.08 -5.81
C THR A 119 -8.75 -6.36 -4.99
N VAL A 120 -8.67 -5.78 -3.80
CA VAL A 120 -7.46 -5.82 -2.96
C VAL A 120 -7.76 -6.29 -1.55
N VAL A 121 -6.80 -7.01 -0.96
CA VAL A 121 -6.74 -7.34 0.48
C VAL A 121 -5.48 -6.75 1.05
N LEU A 122 -5.63 -5.81 1.99
CA LEU A 122 -4.53 -5.22 2.74
C LEU A 122 -4.51 -5.79 4.16
N ALA A 123 -3.38 -6.31 4.61
CA ALA A 123 -3.24 -6.87 5.94
C ALA A 123 -1.84 -6.58 6.55
N PRO A 124 -1.74 -6.45 7.88
CA PRO A 124 -0.46 -6.37 8.57
C PRO A 124 0.34 -7.67 8.39
N LEU A 125 1.63 -7.49 8.17
CA LEU A 125 2.65 -8.53 8.09
C LEU A 125 3.92 -8.02 8.81
N PRO A 126 3.86 -7.77 10.14
CA PRO A 126 4.94 -7.14 10.88
C PRO A 126 6.26 -7.93 10.82
N GLU A 127 6.19 -9.25 10.64
CA GLU A 127 7.33 -10.14 10.52
C GLU A 127 8.18 -9.81 9.28
N ALA A 128 7.57 -9.27 8.22
CA ALA A 128 8.31 -8.80 7.05
C ALA A 128 9.20 -7.57 7.38
N GLY A 129 8.97 -6.87 8.49
CA GLY A 129 9.78 -5.74 8.94
C GLY A 129 9.93 -4.67 7.85
N SER A 130 11.17 -4.31 7.53
CA SER A 130 11.51 -3.34 6.48
C SER A 130 11.64 -3.94 5.08
N THR A 131 11.31 -5.23 4.89
CA THR A 131 11.45 -5.91 3.60
C THR A 131 10.50 -5.31 2.57
N ARG A 132 11.00 -5.10 1.34
CA ARG A 132 10.25 -4.52 0.22
C ARG A 132 10.43 -5.36 -1.04
N PHE A 133 9.41 -6.14 -1.36
CA PHE A 133 9.41 -6.95 -2.57
C PHE A 133 8.00 -7.11 -3.12
N TYR A 134 7.92 -7.38 -4.41
CA TYR A 134 6.69 -7.38 -5.16
C TYR A 134 6.71 -8.54 -6.15
N CYS A 135 5.67 -9.34 -6.15
CA CYS A 135 5.57 -10.52 -7.01
C CYS A 135 4.40 -10.32 -7.96
N PHE A 136 4.68 -9.77 -9.14
CA PHE A 136 3.67 -9.40 -10.13
C PHE A 136 3.37 -10.56 -11.08
N ARG A 137 2.09 -10.81 -11.37
CA ARG A 137 1.69 -11.74 -12.42
C ARG A 137 2.10 -11.18 -13.79
N ARG A 138 2.75 -11.98 -14.61
CA ARG A 138 2.93 -11.74 -16.04
C ARG A 138 1.62 -12.08 -16.73
N VAL A 139 0.74 -11.09 -16.84
CA VAL A 139 -0.41 -11.13 -17.75
C VAL A 139 -0.03 -10.30 -18.97
N GLY A 140 -0.27 -10.84 -20.17
CA GLY A 140 -0.01 -10.12 -21.42
C GLY A 140 -0.85 -8.84 -21.50
N GLY A 141 -0.18 -7.69 -21.64
CA GLY A 141 -0.80 -6.36 -21.82
C GLY A 141 -1.17 -5.57 -20.55
N ASP A 142 -1.05 -4.23 -20.65
CA ASP A 142 -1.49 -3.10 -19.81
C ASP A 142 -1.19 -3.07 -18.29
N LEU A 143 -1.10 -4.21 -17.60
CA LEU A 143 -0.92 -4.23 -16.14
C LEU A 143 0.45 -3.63 -15.77
N PHE A 144 1.50 -4.03 -16.48
CA PHE A 144 2.84 -3.48 -16.29
C PHE A 144 2.97 -2.05 -16.80
N ASP A 145 2.25 -1.65 -17.85
CA ASP A 145 2.30 -0.27 -18.33
C ASP A 145 1.68 0.70 -17.32
N SER A 146 0.62 0.28 -16.61
CA SER A 146 -0.07 1.11 -15.61
C SER A 146 0.70 1.31 -14.29
N ILE A 147 1.49 0.32 -13.87
CA ILE A 147 2.29 0.36 -12.63
C ILE A 147 3.76 0.71 -12.95
N GLY A 148 4.18 0.61 -14.22
CA GLY A 148 5.57 0.64 -14.70
C GLY A 148 6.43 1.78 -14.16
N ASP A 149 5.91 3.01 -14.12
CA ASP A 149 6.65 4.16 -13.58
C ASP A 149 6.97 4.02 -12.09
N ALA A 150 6.08 3.39 -11.32
CA ALA A 150 6.31 3.11 -9.90
C ALA A 150 7.28 1.92 -9.69
N LEU A 151 7.51 1.13 -10.74
CA LEU A 151 8.37 -0.05 -10.75
C LEU A 151 9.76 0.22 -11.34
N THR A 152 9.99 1.38 -11.97
CA THR A 152 11.27 1.74 -12.60
C THR A 152 12.50 1.64 -11.70
N PRO A 153 12.45 1.94 -10.38
CA PRO A 153 13.63 1.78 -9.52
C PRO A 153 13.85 0.35 -9.02
N LEU A 154 13.05 -0.63 -9.43
CA LEU A 154 13.08 -1.98 -8.87
C LEU A 154 13.99 -2.93 -9.66
N GLN A 155 14.77 -3.73 -8.95
CA GLN A 155 15.57 -4.81 -9.54
C GLN A 155 14.73 -6.08 -9.66
N THR A 156 14.83 -6.77 -10.81
CA THR A 156 14.18 -8.08 -10.99
C THR A 156 15.04 -9.18 -10.40
N VAL A 157 14.44 -10.07 -9.61
CA VAL A 157 15.10 -11.25 -9.06
C VAL A 157 14.71 -12.46 -9.90
N GLU A 158 15.69 -13.05 -10.57
CA GLU A 158 15.52 -14.33 -11.26
C GLU A 158 15.58 -15.49 -10.28
N LEU A 159 14.64 -16.41 -10.42
CA LEU A 159 14.55 -17.69 -9.69
C LEU A 159 14.76 -18.83 -10.68
N GLU A 160 15.26 -19.97 -10.21
CA GLU A 160 15.60 -21.13 -11.04
C GLU A 160 14.37 -21.89 -11.61
N SER A 161 13.16 -21.38 -11.41
CA SER A 161 11.92 -21.99 -11.91
C SER A 161 11.44 -21.30 -13.19
N GLU A 162 11.41 -22.07 -14.28
CA GLU A 162 10.86 -21.60 -15.55
C GLU A 162 9.35 -21.36 -15.48
N LEU A 163 8.60 -22.24 -14.79
CA LEU A 163 7.15 -22.09 -14.59
C LEU A 163 6.81 -20.79 -13.85
N PHE A 164 7.59 -20.47 -12.81
CA PHE A 164 7.46 -19.21 -12.10
C PHE A 164 7.78 -18.03 -13.01
N SER A 165 8.91 -18.06 -13.71
CA SER A 165 9.39 -16.95 -14.53
C SER A 165 8.47 -16.63 -15.72
N ARG A 166 7.73 -17.64 -16.21
CA ARG A 166 6.65 -17.47 -17.20
C ARG A 166 5.43 -16.76 -16.62
N SER A 167 5.07 -17.07 -15.38
CA SER A 167 3.82 -16.60 -14.75
C SER A 167 3.98 -15.34 -13.91
N PHE A 168 5.16 -15.08 -13.37
CA PHE A 168 5.44 -14.03 -12.39
C PHE A 168 6.76 -13.30 -12.67
N ARG A 169 6.85 -12.09 -12.12
CA ARG A 169 8.07 -11.29 -12.02
C ARG A 169 8.24 -10.86 -10.57
N LEU A 170 9.35 -11.28 -9.96
CA LEU A 170 9.73 -10.88 -8.63
C LEU A 170 10.62 -9.64 -8.70
N MET A 171 10.26 -8.59 -7.98
CA MET A 171 10.94 -7.30 -7.98
C MET A 171 11.26 -6.85 -6.55
N VAL A 172 12.40 -6.19 -6.35
CA VAL A 172 12.87 -5.68 -5.06
C VAL A 172 13.32 -4.23 -5.18
N LYS A 173 13.10 -3.40 -4.15
CA LYS A 173 13.39 -1.95 -4.21
C LYS A 173 14.81 -1.57 -3.78
N ASP A 174 15.40 -2.34 -2.87
CA ASP A 174 16.71 -2.05 -2.29
C ASP A 174 17.62 -3.27 -2.57
N GLU A 175 18.91 -3.07 -2.86
CA GLU A 175 19.91 -4.18 -3.01
C GLU A 175 19.99 -5.07 -1.75
N ALA A 176 19.41 -4.58 -0.64
CA ALA A 176 19.27 -5.29 0.60
C ALA A 176 18.48 -6.60 0.42
N ASN A 177 19.29 -7.65 0.36
CA ASN A 177 19.00 -9.05 0.60
C ASN A 177 18.22 -9.81 -0.48
N MET A 178 18.61 -9.62 -1.75
CA MET A 178 18.26 -10.55 -2.85
C MET A 178 18.47 -12.02 -2.46
N VAL A 179 19.49 -12.32 -1.64
CA VAL A 179 19.73 -13.66 -1.09
C VAL A 179 18.59 -14.11 -0.18
N ALA A 180 18.17 -13.32 0.80
CA ALA A 180 17.03 -13.66 1.65
C ALA A 180 15.73 -13.74 0.86
N ILE A 181 15.54 -12.89 -0.15
CA ILE A 181 14.37 -12.98 -1.04
C ILE A 181 14.41 -14.28 -1.83
N ARG A 182 15.54 -14.66 -2.45
CA ARG A 182 15.67 -15.96 -3.13
C ARG A 182 15.36 -17.13 -2.22
N GLN A 183 15.88 -17.09 -1.00
CA GLN A 183 15.59 -18.13 -0.01
C GLN A 183 14.10 -18.14 0.38
N LEU A 184 13.43 -16.98 0.43
CA LEU A 184 12.02 -16.85 0.85
C LEU A 184 11.11 -17.57 -0.15
N PHE A 185 11.50 -17.54 -1.42
CA PHE A 185 10.84 -18.26 -2.50
C PHE A 185 11.34 -19.71 -2.57
N SER A 186 11.08 -20.48 -1.51
CA SER A 186 11.34 -21.91 -1.49
C SER A 186 10.61 -22.65 -2.62
N PRO A 187 11.08 -23.83 -3.05
CA PRO A 187 10.46 -24.58 -4.14
C PRO A 187 8.95 -24.82 -3.95
N SER A 188 8.52 -25.13 -2.72
CA SER A 188 7.09 -25.35 -2.42
C SER A 188 6.27 -24.06 -2.49
N PHE A 189 6.86 -22.91 -2.18
CA PHE A 189 6.19 -21.62 -2.34
C PHE A 189 6.09 -21.24 -3.82
N ILE A 190 7.11 -21.54 -4.62
CA ILE A 190 7.09 -21.34 -6.07
C ILE A 190 5.98 -22.17 -6.73
N VAL A 191 5.85 -23.46 -6.36
CA VAL A 191 4.79 -24.34 -6.88
C VAL A 191 3.42 -23.78 -6.52
N PHE A 192 3.21 -23.43 -5.24
CA PHE A 192 1.98 -22.80 -4.79
C PHE A 192 1.63 -21.55 -5.62
N LEU A 193 2.59 -20.65 -5.82
CA LEU A 193 2.38 -19.44 -6.62
C LEU A 193 2.08 -19.75 -8.09
N SER A 194 2.66 -20.80 -8.65
CA SER A 194 2.53 -21.11 -10.08
C SER A 194 1.25 -21.88 -10.41
N GLU A 195 0.75 -22.69 -9.47
CA GLU A 195 -0.29 -23.68 -9.73
C GLU A 195 -1.58 -23.46 -8.95
N GLU A 196 -1.51 -22.89 -7.73
CA GLU A 196 -2.66 -22.85 -6.81
C GLU A 196 -3.32 -21.46 -6.70
N VAL A 197 -2.59 -20.38 -7.02
CA VAL A 197 -3.14 -19.03 -6.88
C VAL A 197 -4.09 -18.64 -8.02
N PRO A 198 -5.12 -17.83 -7.75
CA PRO A 198 -6.09 -17.42 -8.77
C PRO A 198 -5.44 -16.80 -10.02
N PRO A 199 -6.05 -16.97 -11.20
CA PRO A 199 -5.66 -16.22 -12.38
C PRO A 199 -5.68 -14.73 -12.08
N THR A 200 -4.67 -14.00 -12.55
CA THR A 200 -4.48 -12.56 -12.28
C THR A 200 -4.13 -12.18 -10.83
N PHE A 201 -3.89 -13.13 -9.91
CA PHE A 201 -3.42 -12.79 -8.57
C PHE A 201 -1.96 -12.30 -8.59
N TRP A 202 -1.67 -11.24 -7.84
CA TRP A 202 -0.32 -10.82 -7.47
C TRP A 202 -0.31 -10.23 -6.06
N PHE A 203 0.89 -9.99 -5.52
CA PHE A 203 1.00 -9.37 -4.20
C PHE A 203 2.21 -8.45 -4.04
N GLU A 204 2.08 -7.51 -3.10
CA GLU A 204 3.08 -6.51 -2.73
C GLU A 204 3.36 -6.62 -1.23
N VAL A 205 4.64 -6.63 -0.83
CA VAL A 205 5.06 -6.61 0.58
C VAL A 205 5.92 -5.39 0.81
N GLU A 206 5.47 -4.51 1.70
CA GLU A 206 6.19 -3.29 2.05
C GLU A 206 5.73 -2.72 3.39
N GLY A 207 6.68 -2.26 4.21
CA GLY A 207 6.38 -1.52 5.44
C GLY A 207 5.59 -2.33 6.47
N GLY A 208 5.90 -3.63 6.58
CA GLY A 208 5.18 -4.54 7.47
C GLY A 208 3.71 -4.78 7.06
N GLN A 209 3.39 -4.63 5.77
CA GLN A 209 2.07 -4.91 5.20
C GLN A 209 2.20 -5.85 4.01
N ILE A 210 1.16 -6.64 3.78
CA ILE A 210 0.93 -7.38 2.54
C ILE A 210 -0.33 -6.86 1.86
N LEU A 211 -0.23 -6.65 0.55
CA LEU A 211 -1.35 -6.35 -0.32
C LEU A 211 -1.50 -7.49 -1.34
N GLY A 212 -2.56 -8.29 -1.21
CA GLY A 212 -2.97 -9.23 -2.25
C GLY A 212 -3.93 -8.55 -3.23
N VAL A 213 -3.79 -8.84 -4.52
CA VAL A 213 -4.54 -8.15 -5.57
C VAL A 213 -4.98 -9.10 -6.67
N ILE A 214 -6.20 -8.90 -7.18
CA ILE A 214 -6.66 -9.42 -8.48
C ILE A 214 -7.19 -8.27 -9.33
N LYS A 215 -7.11 -8.43 -10.66
CA LYS A 215 -7.60 -7.42 -11.61
C LYS A 215 -9.13 -7.41 -11.67
N GLY A 216 -9.71 -6.24 -11.89
CA GLY A 216 -11.15 -6.05 -12.11
C GLY A 216 -11.95 -5.71 -10.86
N GLU A 217 -13.22 -5.39 -11.05
CA GLU A 217 -14.20 -5.20 -9.98
C GLU A 217 -14.88 -6.54 -9.68
N ASN A 218 -14.49 -7.22 -8.60
CA ASN A 218 -15.01 -8.55 -8.26
C ASN A 218 -15.99 -8.52 -7.07
N TRP A 219 -16.62 -7.38 -6.78
CA TRP A 219 -17.48 -7.20 -5.60
C TRP A 219 -18.81 -7.97 -5.67
N GLU A 220 -19.20 -8.45 -6.84
CA GLU A 220 -20.39 -9.30 -7.04
C GLU A 220 -20.10 -10.80 -6.83
N ASP A 221 -18.83 -11.20 -6.88
CA ASP A 221 -18.41 -12.60 -6.81
C ASP A 221 -17.81 -12.92 -5.43
N ALA A 222 -18.67 -13.39 -4.52
CA ALA A 222 -18.25 -13.76 -3.18
C ALA A 222 -17.16 -14.85 -3.16
N ALA A 223 -17.14 -15.76 -4.14
CA ALA A 223 -16.12 -16.80 -4.23
C ALA A 223 -14.76 -16.22 -4.64
N ALA A 224 -14.74 -15.26 -5.58
CA ALA A 224 -13.52 -14.52 -5.92
C ALA A 224 -12.99 -13.71 -4.74
N LEU A 225 -13.87 -13.07 -3.96
CA LEU A 225 -13.49 -12.35 -2.74
C LEU A 225 -12.86 -13.28 -1.69
N ASP A 226 -13.48 -14.44 -1.44
CA ASP A 226 -12.97 -15.44 -0.50
C ASP A 226 -11.66 -16.06 -0.98
N GLY A 227 -11.56 -16.33 -2.27
CA GLY A 227 -10.34 -16.81 -2.92
C GLY A 227 -9.19 -15.83 -2.73
N LEU A 228 -9.41 -14.54 -3.02
CA LEU A 228 -8.40 -13.49 -2.80
C LEU A 228 -7.95 -13.43 -1.34
N CYS A 229 -8.89 -13.44 -0.39
CA CYS A 229 -8.57 -13.41 1.04
C CYS A 229 -7.75 -14.63 1.46
N THR A 230 -8.18 -15.83 1.05
CA THR A 230 -7.53 -17.10 1.38
C THR A 230 -6.13 -17.18 0.77
N THR A 231 -5.96 -16.80 -0.49
CA THR A 231 -4.65 -16.76 -1.14
C THR A 231 -3.73 -15.75 -0.46
N THR A 232 -4.22 -14.57 -0.13
CA THR A 232 -3.41 -13.54 0.57
C THR A 232 -2.98 -14.04 1.95
N ALA A 233 -3.89 -14.70 2.69
CA ALA A 233 -3.57 -15.32 3.97
C ALA A 233 -2.52 -16.43 3.85
N ALA A 234 -2.63 -17.30 2.84
CA ALA A 234 -1.67 -18.37 2.57
C ALA A 234 -0.28 -17.82 2.20
N VAL A 235 -0.21 -16.77 1.39
CA VAL A 235 1.05 -16.07 1.08
C VAL A 235 1.65 -15.48 2.37
N ALA A 236 0.85 -14.76 3.16
CA ALA A 236 1.31 -14.18 4.42
C ALA A 236 1.82 -15.24 5.40
N GLU A 237 1.15 -16.39 5.50
CA GLU A 237 1.55 -17.50 6.37
C GLU A 237 2.89 -18.10 5.94
N ARG A 238 3.09 -18.34 4.63
CA ARG A 238 4.36 -18.87 4.11
C ARG A 238 5.51 -17.89 4.37
N ILE A 239 5.28 -16.59 4.23
CA ILE A 239 6.28 -15.57 4.56
C ILE A 239 6.58 -15.56 6.06
N ARG A 240 5.54 -15.60 6.93
CA ARG A 240 5.72 -15.63 8.38
C ARG A 240 6.51 -16.85 8.84
N LYS A 241 6.20 -18.02 8.30
CA LYS A 241 6.88 -19.28 8.61
C LYS A 241 8.37 -19.20 8.25
N ASP A 242 8.70 -18.81 7.03
CA ASP A 242 10.08 -18.73 6.56
C ASP A 242 10.91 -17.69 7.33
N VAL A 243 10.34 -16.50 7.59
CA VAL A 243 11.00 -15.47 8.40
C VAL A 243 11.24 -15.97 9.84
N SER A 244 10.26 -16.64 10.45
CA SER A 244 10.36 -17.17 11.81
C SER A 244 11.43 -18.26 11.94
N GLU A 245 11.47 -19.19 10.98
CA GLU A 245 12.48 -20.26 10.93
C GLU A 245 13.90 -19.68 10.88
N ARG A 246 14.11 -18.63 10.09
CA ARG A 246 15.41 -17.95 9.99
C ARG A 246 15.81 -17.20 11.25
N HIS A 247 14.86 -16.54 11.91
CA HIS A 247 15.13 -15.91 13.20
C HIS A 247 15.51 -16.96 14.26
N GLY A 248 14.86 -18.13 14.25
CA GLY A 248 15.22 -19.26 15.10
C GLY A 248 16.64 -19.78 14.83
N LEU A 249 16.99 -20.01 13.56
CA LEU A 249 18.33 -20.44 13.14
C LEU A 249 19.43 -19.43 13.53
N ARG A 250 19.20 -18.12 13.32
CA ARG A 250 20.15 -17.08 13.74
C ARG A 250 20.33 -17.04 15.25
N ARG A 251 19.25 -17.17 16.03
CA ARG A 251 19.33 -17.20 17.49
C ARG A 251 20.11 -18.43 17.99
N ALA A 252 19.95 -19.58 17.35
CA ALA A 252 20.66 -20.81 17.70
C ALA A 252 22.15 -20.79 17.34
N THR A 253 22.53 -20.05 16.30
CA THR A 253 23.91 -19.95 15.79
C THR A 253 24.67 -18.72 16.30
N THR A 254 23.99 -17.77 16.94
CA THR A 254 24.66 -16.66 17.62
C THR A 254 25.36 -17.22 18.86
N PRO A 255 26.70 -17.16 18.94
CA PRO A 255 27.40 -17.55 20.16
C PRO A 255 26.80 -16.76 21.32
N ALA A 256 26.52 -17.44 22.44
CA ALA A 256 26.14 -16.74 23.66
C ALA A 256 27.15 -15.61 23.87
N PRO A 257 26.70 -14.36 24.13
CA PRO A 257 27.63 -13.27 24.42
C PRO A 257 28.60 -13.80 25.47
N PRO A 258 29.93 -13.60 25.29
CA PRO A 258 30.89 -14.12 26.24
C PRO A 258 30.41 -13.72 27.63
N GLY A 259 30.07 -14.73 28.44
CA GLY A 259 29.60 -14.51 29.80
C GLY A 259 30.59 -13.55 30.45
N PRO A 260 30.10 -12.54 31.21
CA PRO A 260 30.87 -11.35 31.57
C PRO A 260 32.28 -11.79 31.91
N ALA A 261 33.22 -11.50 30.99
CA ALA A 261 34.61 -11.89 31.15
C ALA A 261 34.96 -11.44 32.56
N GLY A 262 35.25 -12.41 33.44
CA GLY A 262 35.40 -12.18 34.86
C GLY A 262 36.18 -10.89 35.00
N ARG A 263 35.51 -9.84 35.53
CA ARG A 263 36.05 -8.48 35.57
C ARG A 263 37.51 -8.64 35.93
N ALA A 264 38.41 -8.30 35.00
CA ALA A 264 39.80 -8.16 35.34
C ALA A 264 39.79 -7.31 36.60
N ALA A 265 40.34 -7.86 37.69
CA ALA A 265 40.39 -7.15 38.95
C ALA A 265 40.85 -5.72 38.62
N PRO A 266 40.12 -4.68 39.09
CA PRO A 266 40.51 -3.31 38.81
C PRO A 266 42.00 -3.20 39.10
N PRO A 267 42.79 -2.57 38.21
CA PRO A 267 44.21 -2.40 38.45
C PRO A 267 44.38 -1.83 39.87
N PRO A 268 45.36 -2.32 40.65
CA PRO A 268 45.59 -1.81 41.99
C PRO A 268 45.65 -0.28 41.91
N PRO A 269 45.00 0.44 42.84
CA PRO A 269 44.99 1.89 42.82
C PRO A 269 46.44 2.38 42.73
N PRO A 270 46.71 3.44 41.95
CA PRO A 270 48.05 4.02 41.90
C PRO A 270 48.48 4.35 43.34
N PRO A 271 49.77 4.16 43.68
CA PRO A 271 50.28 4.54 44.98
C PRO A 271 49.90 6.01 45.24
N PRO A 272 49.45 6.35 46.46
CA PRO A 272 49.06 7.71 46.78
C PRO A 272 50.21 8.65 46.42
N PRO A 273 49.94 9.81 45.77
CA PRO A 273 50.95 10.82 45.57
C PRO A 273 51.58 11.16 46.93
N GLY A 274 52.91 11.22 46.95
CA GLY A 274 53.70 11.47 48.16
C GLY A 274 53.09 12.60 48.97
N GLY A 275 52.93 12.34 50.28
CA GLY A 275 52.25 13.21 51.21
C GLY A 275 52.70 14.66 51.07
N GLU A 276 51.72 15.53 50.88
CA GLU A 276 51.88 16.97 51.04
C GLU A 276 52.34 17.24 52.48
N PRO A 277 53.38 18.06 52.69
CA PRO A 277 53.86 18.38 54.03
C PRO A 277 52.73 19.03 54.84
N PRO A 278 52.60 18.72 56.14
CA PRO A 278 51.55 19.26 56.97
C PRO A 278 51.63 20.80 57.00
N PRO A 279 50.48 21.49 57.02
CA PRO A 279 50.44 22.95 57.10
C PRO A 279 51.11 23.43 58.40
N PRO A 280 51.74 24.62 58.37
CA PRO A 280 52.37 25.19 59.55
C PRO A 280 51.36 25.37 60.68
N GLU A 281 51.80 25.00 61.88
CA GLU A 281 51.07 25.07 63.13
C GLU A 281 50.61 26.53 63.41
N PRO A 282 49.35 26.77 63.80
CA PRO A 282 48.84 28.12 64.00
C PRO A 282 49.54 28.81 65.18
N GLU A 283 50.06 30.00 64.91
CA GLU A 283 50.75 30.88 65.85
C GLU A 283 49.85 31.20 67.06
N ALA A 284 50.38 31.01 68.27
CA ALA A 284 49.63 31.19 69.51
C ALA A 284 49.18 32.66 69.68
N PRO A 285 47.95 32.91 70.19
CA PRO A 285 47.45 34.26 70.38
C PRO A 285 48.25 35.01 71.46
N PRO A 286 48.47 36.33 71.30
CA PRO A 286 49.23 37.12 72.26
C PRO A 286 48.52 37.21 73.62
N PRO A 287 49.29 37.29 74.72
CA PRO A 287 48.74 37.35 76.06
C PRO A 287 47.94 38.65 76.31
N PRO A 288 46.90 38.60 77.15
CA PRO A 288 46.06 39.75 77.44
C PRO A 288 46.84 40.85 78.20
N PRO A 289 46.49 42.13 78.01
CA PRO A 289 47.14 43.24 78.69
C PRO A 289 46.82 43.23 80.19
N PRO A 290 47.75 43.73 81.04
CA PRO A 290 47.54 43.79 82.47
C PRO A 290 46.41 44.77 82.86
N PRO A 291 45.70 44.51 83.97
CA PRO A 291 44.59 45.33 84.42
C PRO A 291 45.07 46.74 84.82
N SER A 292 44.33 47.76 84.38
CA SER A 292 44.48 49.14 84.83
C SER A 292 43.78 49.29 86.19
N GLY A 293 44.51 49.82 87.18
CA GLY A 293 43.98 50.16 88.51
C GLY A 293 43.08 51.39 88.51
#